data_AF-A0A3M3A384-F1
#
_entry.id   AF-A0A3M3A384-F1
#
_cell.length_a   1.000
_cell.length_b   1.000
_cell.length_c   1.000
_cell.angle_alpha   90.00
_cell.angle_beta   90.00
_cell.angle_gamma   90.00
#
_symmetry.space_group_name_H-M   'P 1'
#
loop_
_entity.id
_entity.type
_entity.pdbx_description
1 polymer ?
#
loop_
_entity_poly.entity_id
_entity_poly.type
_entity_poly.pdbx_seq_one_letter_code
_entity_poly.pdbx_strand_id
1 'polypeptide(L)' 'MSITKQRLVIIGDSSGMGLALARWFRKGEVVLCGRSSCKLETAVSTLAEQGSAASY' A
#
# COMPACT_ATOMS: atom_id res chain seq x y z
N MET A 1 8.72 9.32 -17.48
CA MET A 1 7.29 9.44 -17.07
C MET A 1 7.23 9.62 -15.56
N SER A 2 6.42 10.55 -15.06
CA SER A 2 6.29 10.79 -13.61
C SER A 2 5.21 9.88 -13.03
N ILE A 3 5.59 9.04 -12.07
CA ILE A 3 4.72 8.10 -11.35
C ILE A 3 3.75 8.81 -10.38
N THR A 4 3.92 10.11 -10.17
CA THR A 4 3.30 10.92 -9.09
C THR A 4 1.77 11.07 -9.11
N LYS A 5 1.07 10.49 -10.08
CA LYS A 5 -0.41 10.51 -10.19
C LYS A 5 -0.98 9.13 -10.54
N GLN A 6 -0.21 8.06 -10.37
CA GLN A 6 -0.62 6.72 -10.73
C GLN A 6 -1.19 5.98 -9.52
N ARG A 7 -2.14 5.08 -9.79
CA ARG A 7 -2.67 4.13 -8.81
C ARG A 7 -1.84 2.86 -8.89
N LEU A 8 -1.39 2.34 -7.75
CA LEU A 8 -0.64 1.11 -7.64
C LEU A 8 -1.49 0.04 -6.95
N VAL A 9 -1.74 -1.07 -7.63
CA VAL A 9 -2.42 -2.24 -7.05
C VAL A 9 -1.37 -3.30 -6.75
N ILE A 10 -1.33 -3.81 -5.50
CA ILE A 10 -0.35 -4.81 -5.08
C ILE A 10 -1.07 -6.02 -4.51
N ILE A 11 -0.78 -7.20 -5.05
CA ILE A 11 -1.39 -8.47 -4.61
C ILE A 11 -0.38 -9.23 -3.73
N GLY A 12 -0.83 -9.70 -2.56
CA GLY A 12 -0.01 -10.47 -1.62
C GLY A 12 0.83 -9.60 -0.67
N ASP A 13 0.32 -8.45 -0.28
CA ASP A 13 1.09 -7.31 0.21
C ASP A 13 0.82 -6.90 1.65
N SER A 14 -0.09 -7.61 2.31
CA SER A 14 -0.33 -7.52 3.76
C SER A 14 0.93 -7.70 4.64
N SER A 15 2.07 -8.13 4.06
CA SER A 15 3.39 -8.18 4.70
C SER A 15 4.53 -8.28 3.68
N GLY A 16 5.79 -8.10 4.13
CA GLY A 16 6.97 -8.40 3.32
C GLY A 16 7.23 -7.41 2.17
N MET A 17 7.57 -7.94 0.98
CA MET A 17 7.97 -7.12 -0.17
C MET A 17 6.86 -6.23 -0.72
N GLY A 18 5.60 -6.70 -0.72
CA GLY A 18 4.47 -5.89 -1.19
C GLY A 18 4.27 -4.64 -0.32
N LEU A 19 4.33 -4.81 1.00
CA LEU A 19 4.28 -3.70 1.94
C LEU A 19 5.49 -2.76 1.79
N ALA A 20 6.68 -3.31 1.58
CA ALA A 20 7.88 -2.50 1.35
C ALA A 20 7.76 -1.63 0.07
N LEU A 21 7.19 -2.19 -1.00
CA LEU A 21 6.91 -1.47 -2.23
C LEU A 21 5.86 -0.37 -2.01
N ALA A 22 4.78 -0.66 -1.29
CA ALA A 22 3.77 0.33 -0.92
C ALA A 22 4.38 1.51 -0.14
N ARG A 23 5.29 1.25 0.80
CA ARG A 23 5.99 2.29 1.57
C ARG A 23 6.94 3.15 0.74
N TRP A 24 7.56 2.55 -0.28
CA TRP A 24 8.40 3.27 -1.24
C TRP A 24 7.55 4.17 -2.15
N PHE A 25 6.37 3.69 -2.51
CA PHE A 25 5.41 4.40 -3.35
C PHE A 25 4.62 5.47 -2.57
N ARG A 26 5.28 6.57 -2.22
CA ARG A 26 4.67 7.67 -1.44
C ARG A 26 3.86 8.68 -2.26
N LYS A 27 3.96 8.64 -3.58
CA LYS A 27 3.42 9.68 -4.48
C LYS A 27 2.28 9.14 -5.34
N GLY A 28 1.23 8.61 -4.72
CA GLY A 28 0.03 8.13 -5.40
C GLY A 28 -0.92 7.39 -4.46
N GLU A 29 -1.97 6.79 -5.03
CA GLU A 29 -2.90 5.93 -4.30
C GLU A 29 -2.42 4.48 -4.40
N VAL A 30 -2.43 3.77 -3.27
CA VAL A 30 -2.10 2.34 -3.21
C VAL A 30 -3.34 1.55 -2.83
N VAL A 31 -3.61 0.49 -3.57
CA VAL A 31 -4.64 -0.50 -3.25
C VAL A 31 -3.95 -1.81 -2.92
N LEU A 32 -4.11 -2.25 -1.69
CA LEU A 32 -3.57 -3.51 -1.18
C LEU A 32 -4.56 -4.64 -1.45
N CYS A 33 -4.07 -5.85 -1.68
CA CYS A 33 -4.93 -7.01 -1.97
C CYS A 33 -4.37 -8.25 -1.27
N GLY A 34 -5.14 -8.78 -0.32
CA GLY A 34 -4.74 -9.95 0.45
C GLY A 34 -5.92 -10.73 1.00
N ARG A 35 -5.63 -11.90 1.59
CA ARG A 35 -6.65 -12.80 2.14
C ARG A 35 -7.00 -12.52 3.60
N SER A 36 -6.22 -11.70 4.29
CA SER A 36 -6.37 -11.43 5.72
C SER A 36 -6.68 -9.96 5.94
N SER A 37 -7.93 -9.64 6.25
CA SER A 37 -8.38 -8.29 6.55
C SER A 37 -7.58 -7.67 7.70
N CYS A 38 -7.39 -8.40 8.80
CA CYS A 38 -6.60 -7.93 9.95
C CYS A 38 -5.18 -7.47 9.58
N LYS A 39 -4.49 -8.20 8.69
CA LYS A 39 -3.15 -7.79 8.23
C LYS A 39 -3.21 -6.60 7.27
N LEU A 40 -4.25 -6.52 6.44
CA LEU A 40 -4.44 -5.40 5.53
C LEU A 40 -4.79 -4.10 6.27
N GLU A 41 -5.62 -4.15 7.32
CA GLU A 41 -5.91 -3.02 8.21
C GLU A 41 -4.62 -2.48 8.84
N THR A 42 -3.78 -3.39 9.33
CA THR A 42 -2.47 -3.03 9.91
C THR A 42 -1.57 -2.38 8.86
N ALA A 43 -1.52 -2.94 7.65
CA ALA A 43 -0.72 -2.42 6.55
C ALA A 43 -1.18 -1.03 6.10
N VAL A 44 -2.50 -0.82 5.93
CA VAL A 44 -3.07 0.50 5.58
C VAL A 44 -2.84 1.52 6.69
N SER A 45 -3.03 1.15 7.95
CA SER A 45 -2.76 2.05 9.08
C SER A 45 -1.30 2.49 9.09
N THR A 46 -0.38 1.55 8.86
CA THR A 46 1.06 1.85 8.78
C THR A 46 1.41 2.78 7.60
N LEU A 47 0.74 2.62 6.47
CA LEU A 47 0.94 3.48 5.29
C LEU A 47 0.33 4.88 5.51
N ALA A 48 -0.81 4.96 6.19
CA ALA A 48 -1.47 6.21 6.54
C ALA A 48 -0.62 7.05 7.50
N GLU A 49 -0.01 6.43 8.52
CA GLU A 49 0.95 7.08 9.43
C GLU A 49 2.17 7.66 8.68
N GLN A 50 2.54 7.07 7.54
CA GLN A 50 3.65 7.53 6.69
C GLN A 50 3.21 8.55 5.64
N GLY A 51 1.97 9.01 5.68
CA GLY A 51 1.41 10.01 4.76
C GLY A 51 1.09 9.46 3.37
N SER A 52 0.93 8.14 3.22
CA SER A 52 0.53 7.51 1.96
C SER A 52 -0.98 7.25 1.93
N ALA A 53 -1.62 7.52 0.78
CA ALA A 53 -3.03 7.21 0.58
C ALA A 53 -3.18 5.72 0.22
N ALA A 54 -3.59 4.89 1.18
CA ALA A 54 -3.72 3.44 1.01
C ALA A 54 -5.14 2.94 1.31
N SER A 55 -5.58 1.91 0.60
CA SER A 55 -6.86 1.18 0.77
C SER A 55 -6.65 -0.31 0.50
N TYR A 56 -7.61 -1.18 0.84
CA TYR A 56 -7.50 -2.63 0.62
C TYR A 56 -8.84 -3.31 0.34
#